data_AF-A0A7T8IQR7-F1
#
_entry.id   AF-A0A7T8IQR7-F1
#
_cell.length_a   1.000
_cell.length_b   1.000
_cell.length_c   1.000
_cell.angle_alpha   90.00
_cell.angle_beta   90.00
_cell.angle_gamma   90.00
#
_symmetry.space_group_name_H-M   'P 1'
#
loop_
_entity.id
_entity.type
_entity.pdbx_description
1 polymer ?
#
loop_
_entity_poly.entity_id
_entity_poly.type
_entity_poly.pdbx_seq_one_letter_code
_entity_poly.pdbx_strand_id
1 'polypeptide(L)'
;MGLQEKQWKRSIEEQYVVEFKQDIKSILDADLDVTFDWDSFDSAKEIMYVPTYALDRVKSAFRELANDQDAKEEIVAQIKTLHIKNINDNAEDAKNMRIGDGVFALEVGFGGNHACVFNDTAIRQYLENNL
;
A
#
# COMPACT_ATOMS: atom_id res chain seq x y z
N MET A 1 6.35 -17.96 -10.25
CA MET A 1 4.89 -17.98 -9.97
C MET A 1 4.19 -19.14 -10.65
N GLY A 2 3.59 -20.01 -9.84
CA GLY A 2 2.62 -21.03 -10.23
C GLY A 2 1.24 -20.46 -10.60
N LEU A 3 0.26 -21.35 -10.77
CA LEU A 3 -1.08 -21.00 -11.24
C LEU A 3 -1.86 -20.16 -10.22
N GLN A 4 -1.77 -20.49 -8.93
CA GLN A 4 -2.50 -19.78 -7.88
C GLN A 4 -1.98 -18.36 -7.70
N GLU A 5 -0.66 -18.16 -7.74
CA GLU A 5 -0.03 -16.83 -7.69
C GLU A 5 -0.49 -15.96 -8.86
N LYS A 6 -0.55 -16.53 -10.07
CA LYS A 6 -1.04 -15.82 -11.26
C LYS A 6 -2.52 -15.45 -11.15
N GLN A 7 -3.35 -16.30 -10.55
CA GLN A 7 -4.77 -16.02 -10.32
C GLN A 7 -4.95 -14.89 -9.30
N TRP A 8 -4.23 -14.95 -8.18
CA TRP A 8 -4.28 -13.90 -7.16
C TRP A 8 -3.75 -12.57 -7.66
N LYS A 9 -2.59 -12.54 -8.32
CA LYS A 9 -2.04 -11.34 -8.94
C LYS A 9 -3.06 -10.68 -9.87
N ARG A 10 -3.70 -11.48 -10.73
CA ARG A 10 -4.72 -10.98 -11.65
C ARG A 10 -5.93 -10.40 -10.90
N SER A 11 -6.44 -11.11 -9.89
CA SER A 11 -7.55 -10.61 -9.08
C SER A 11 -7.19 -9.29 -8.38
N ILE A 12 -5.95 -9.15 -7.89
CA ILE A 12 -5.48 -7.89 -7.30
C ILE A 12 -5.47 -6.77 -8.32
N GLU A 13 -4.89 -6.99 -9.50
CA GLU A 13 -4.78 -5.94 -10.53
C GLU A 13 -6.14 -5.58 -11.15
N GLU A 14 -6.98 -6.56 -11.46
CA GLU A 14 -8.25 -6.35 -12.19
C GLU A 14 -9.42 -5.94 -11.28
N GLN A 15 -9.35 -6.24 -9.98
CA GLN A 15 -10.41 -5.91 -9.02
C GLN A 15 -9.92 -4.98 -7.93
N TYR A 16 -9.04 -5.46 -7.04
CA TYR A 16 -8.73 -4.73 -5.80
C TYR A 16 -8.01 -3.39 -6.04
N VAL A 17 -7.12 -3.32 -7.03
CA VAL A 17 -6.46 -2.07 -7.42
C VAL A 17 -7.47 -1.11 -8.06
N VAL A 18 -8.40 -1.62 -8.87
CA VAL A 18 -9.43 -0.78 -9.50
C VAL A 18 -10.35 -0.17 -8.44
N GLU A 19 -10.83 -0.98 -7.50
CA GLU A 19 -11.64 -0.54 -6.37
C GLU A 19 -10.87 0.47 -5.50
N PHE A 20 -9.61 0.18 -5.16
CA PHE A 20 -8.75 1.09 -4.40
C PHE A 20 -8.59 2.45 -5.09
N LYS A 21 -8.30 2.48 -6.41
CA LYS A 21 -8.14 3.74 -7.14
C LYS A 21 -9.42 4.58 -7.15
N GLN A 22 -10.58 3.93 -7.30
CA GLN A 22 -11.89 4.61 -7.23
C GLN A 22 -12.16 5.21 -5.84
N ASP A 23 -11.84 4.45 -4.79
CA ASP A 23 -11.94 4.92 -3.40
C ASP A 23 -11.00 6.11 -3.17
N ILE A 24 -9.74 6.02 -3.59
CA ILE A 24 -8.77 7.11 -3.44
C ILE A 24 -9.21 8.35 -4.21
N LYS A 25 -9.69 8.21 -5.45
CA LYS A 25 -10.23 9.34 -6.21
C LYS A 25 -11.37 10.03 -5.47
N SER A 26 -12.25 9.26 -4.84
CA SER A 26 -13.37 9.80 -4.06
C SER A 26 -12.93 10.49 -2.76
N ILE A 27 -11.85 10.00 -2.13
CA ILE A 27 -11.29 10.55 -0.88
C ILE A 27 -10.47 11.82 -1.16
N LEU A 28 -9.53 11.74 -2.10
CA LEU A 28 -8.52 12.75 -2.37
C LEU A 28 -8.91 13.74 -3.48
N ASP A 29 -9.96 13.46 -4.25
CA ASP A 29 -10.28 14.18 -5.49
C ASP A 29 -9.10 14.18 -6.50
N ALA A 30 -8.29 13.12 -6.45
CA ALA A 30 -7.10 12.95 -7.28
C ALA A 30 -6.87 11.47 -7.62
N ASP A 31 -6.30 11.23 -8.79
CA ASP A 31 -5.91 9.89 -9.22
C ASP A 31 -4.55 9.51 -8.61
N LEU A 32 -4.42 8.25 -8.20
CA LEU A 32 -3.19 7.66 -7.66
C LEU A 32 -2.94 6.31 -8.32
N ASP A 33 -1.71 6.11 -8.79
CA ASP A 33 -1.30 4.84 -9.38
C ASP A 33 -0.83 3.83 -8.33
N VAL A 34 -0.91 2.54 -8.67
CA VAL A 34 -0.44 1.46 -7.80
C VAL A 34 0.50 0.59 -8.61
N THR A 35 1.68 0.33 -8.05
CA THR A 35 2.70 -0.54 -8.64
C THR A 35 3.16 -1.57 -7.63
N PHE A 36 3.65 -2.70 -8.13
CA PHE A 36 4.08 -3.82 -7.30
C PHE A 36 5.43 -4.33 -7.77
N ASP A 37 6.32 -4.64 -6.84
CA ASP A 37 7.46 -5.51 -7.07
C ASP A 37 7.01 -6.97 -6.96
N TRP A 38 6.30 -7.47 -7.97
CA TRP A 38 5.73 -8.81 -7.94
C TRP A 38 6.77 -9.93 -7.82
N ASP A 39 8.01 -9.66 -8.23
CA ASP A 39 9.10 -10.64 -8.14
C ASP A 39 9.58 -10.82 -6.68
N SER A 40 9.19 -9.93 -5.76
CA SER A 40 9.45 -10.07 -4.32
C SER A 40 8.50 -11.04 -3.60
N PHE A 41 7.47 -11.56 -4.27
CA PHE A 41 6.48 -12.47 -3.69
C PHE A 41 6.80 -13.92 -4.09
N ASP A 42 7.07 -14.75 -3.09
CA ASP A 42 7.47 -16.15 -3.24
C ASP A 42 6.29 -17.12 -3.16
N SER A 43 5.15 -16.70 -2.59
CA SER A 43 3.98 -17.57 -2.41
C SER A 43 2.62 -16.91 -2.67
N ALA A 44 1.64 -17.73 -3.05
CA ALA A 44 0.25 -17.29 -3.19
C ALA A 44 -0.33 -16.72 -1.88
N LYS A 45 0.17 -17.21 -0.74
CA LYS A 45 -0.24 -16.75 0.58
C LYS A 45 0.19 -15.30 0.82
N GLU A 46 1.38 -14.90 0.41
CA GLU A 46 1.80 -13.49 0.50
C GLU A 46 0.92 -12.61 -0.38
N ILE A 47 0.71 -13.02 -1.63
CA ILE A 47 -0.04 -12.25 -2.62
C ILE A 47 -1.49 -12.02 -2.13
N MET A 48 -2.18 -13.05 -1.63
CA MET A 48 -3.58 -12.93 -1.20
C MET A 48 -3.81 -11.93 -0.06
N TYR A 49 -2.77 -11.55 0.70
CA TYR A 49 -2.88 -10.57 1.79
C TYR A 49 -2.60 -9.14 1.38
N VAL A 50 -2.17 -8.89 0.14
CA VAL A 50 -1.92 -7.54 -0.40
C VAL A 50 -3.13 -6.61 -0.23
N PRO A 51 -4.38 -7.01 -0.55
CA PRO A 51 -5.53 -6.13 -0.35
C PRO A 51 -5.67 -5.65 1.08
N THR A 52 -5.58 -6.57 2.05
CA THR A 52 -5.84 -6.25 3.47
C THR A 52 -4.67 -5.54 4.15
N TYR A 53 -3.42 -5.93 3.88
CA TYR A 53 -2.27 -5.38 4.60
C TYR A 53 -1.61 -4.18 3.93
N ALA A 54 -1.91 -3.91 2.66
CA ALA A 54 -1.45 -2.72 1.97
C ALA A 54 -2.64 -1.82 1.57
N LEU A 55 -3.44 -2.26 0.59
CA LEU A 55 -4.43 -1.37 -0.05
C LEU A 55 -5.45 -0.81 0.96
N ASP A 56 -6.08 -1.66 1.76
CA ASP A 56 -7.11 -1.24 2.72
C ASP A 56 -6.55 -0.35 3.84
N ARG A 57 -5.34 -0.63 4.31
CA ARG A 57 -4.71 0.15 5.38
C ARG A 57 -4.23 1.51 4.89
N VAL A 58 -3.62 1.58 3.71
CA VAL A 58 -3.25 2.85 3.08
C VAL A 58 -4.49 3.68 2.77
N LYS A 59 -5.54 3.06 2.22
CA LYS A 59 -6.83 3.73 1.99
C LYS A 59 -7.41 4.31 3.28
N SER A 60 -7.37 3.56 4.37
CA SER A 60 -7.91 4.00 5.66
C SER A 60 -7.11 5.18 6.21
N ALA A 61 -5.78 5.13 6.13
CA ALA A 61 -4.91 6.23 6.52
C ALA A 61 -5.19 7.50 5.69
N PHE A 62 -5.28 7.39 4.36
CA PHE A 62 -5.62 8.52 3.49
C PHE A 62 -7.01 9.08 3.78
N ARG A 63 -8.01 8.23 4.06
CA ARG A 63 -9.36 8.68 4.43
C ARG A 63 -9.36 9.50 5.71
N GLU A 64 -8.61 9.07 6.72
CA GLU A 64 -8.49 9.81 7.98
C GLU A 64 -7.81 11.15 7.77
N LEU A 65 -6.71 11.19 7.02
CA LEU A 65 -5.96 12.41 6.73
C LEU A 65 -6.73 13.39 5.87
N ALA A 66 -7.50 12.90 4.91
CA ALA A 66 -8.29 13.75 4.02
C ALA A 66 -9.42 14.52 4.72
N ASN A 67 -9.68 14.27 6.02
CA ASN A 67 -10.56 15.12 6.82
C ASN A 67 -9.91 16.47 7.17
N ASP A 68 -8.59 16.56 7.11
CA ASP A 68 -7.83 17.81 7.17
C ASP A 68 -7.50 18.25 5.74
N GLN A 69 -7.90 19.47 5.39
CA GLN A 69 -7.74 19.99 4.03
C GLN A 69 -6.27 20.19 3.66
N ASP A 70 -5.43 20.64 4.60
CA ASP A 70 -4.01 20.89 4.32
C ASP A 70 -3.29 19.55 4.12
N ALA A 71 -3.58 18.55 4.96
CA ALA A 71 -3.04 17.20 4.80
C ALA A 71 -3.48 16.55 3.48
N LYS A 72 -4.74 16.75 3.08
CA LYS A 72 -5.26 16.27 1.79
C LYS A 72 -4.47 16.85 0.61
N GLU A 73 -4.25 18.16 0.62
CA GLU A 73 -3.50 18.85 -0.43
C GLU A 73 -2.05 18.36 -0.53
N GLU A 74 -1.41 18.14 0.61
CA GLU A 74 -0.02 17.66 0.66
C GLU A 74 0.12 16.22 0.15
N ILE A 75 -0.81 15.32 0.52
CA ILE A 75 -0.86 13.96 -0.04
C ILE A 75 -0.96 14.04 -1.57
N VAL A 76 -1.89 14.84 -2.08
CA VAL A 76 -2.10 14.98 -3.53
C VAL A 76 -0.86 15.58 -4.20
N ALA A 77 -0.17 16.52 -3.57
CA ALA A 77 1.03 17.14 -4.13
C ALA A 77 2.20 16.16 -4.21
N GLN A 78 2.47 15.41 -3.13
CA GLN A 78 3.67 14.59 -2.99
C GLN A 78 3.52 13.14 -3.44
N ILE A 79 2.31 12.58 -3.42
CA ILE A 79 2.09 11.15 -3.68
C ILE A 79 1.23 10.98 -4.93
N LYS A 80 1.84 10.45 -5.98
CA LYS A 80 1.21 10.07 -7.26
C LYS A 80 1.13 8.56 -7.43
N THR A 81 1.97 7.81 -6.73
CA THR A 81 2.04 6.34 -6.84
C THR A 81 2.23 5.69 -5.48
N LEU A 82 1.43 4.66 -5.19
CA LEU A 82 1.70 3.69 -4.13
C LEU A 82 2.53 2.54 -4.72
N HIS A 83 3.73 2.32 -4.20
CA HIS A 83 4.57 1.19 -4.56
C HIS A 83 4.58 0.15 -3.45
N ILE A 84 4.27 -1.11 -3.77
CA ILE A 84 4.18 -2.20 -2.80
C ILE A 84 5.24 -3.24 -3.09
N LYS A 85 5.99 -3.62 -2.06
CA LYS A 85 7.02 -4.65 -2.11
C LYS A 85 6.92 -5.59 -0.92
N ASN A 86 7.11 -6.87 -1.17
CA ASN A 86 7.20 -7.87 -0.11
C ASN A 86 8.64 -8.01 0.41
N ILE A 87 8.78 -8.29 1.70
CA ILE A 87 10.05 -8.60 2.35
C ILE A 87 9.95 -10.00 2.94
N ASN A 88 10.85 -10.90 2.52
CA ASN A 88 10.88 -12.28 2.99
C ASN A 88 11.80 -12.47 4.20
N ASP A 89 12.96 -11.82 4.20
CA ASP A 89 13.97 -11.99 5.25
C ASP A 89 13.89 -10.89 6.30
N ASN A 90 13.89 -11.29 7.58
CA ASN A 90 13.82 -10.40 8.74
C ASN A 90 12.75 -9.29 8.66
N ALA A 91 11.57 -9.64 8.13
CA ALA A 91 10.56 -8.67 7.72
C ALA A 91 10.01 -7.78 8.85
N GLU A 92 10.05 -8.23 10.10
CA GLU A 92 9.63 -7.41 11.25
C GLU A 92 10.54 -6.20 11.47
N ASP A 93 11.86 -6.40 11.39
CA ASP A 93 12.85 -5.32 11.55
C ASP A 93 13.06 -4.53 10.25
N ALA A 94 12.89 -5.19 9.10
CA ALA A 94 13.21 -4.62 7.79
C ALA A 94 12.04 -3.86 7.13
N LYS A 95 10.80 -3.98 7.65
CA LYS A 95 9.64 -3.26 7.12
C LYS A 95 9.89 -1.75 7.09
N ASN A 96 9.42 -1.10 6.03
CA ASN A 96 9.74 0.30 5.79
C ASN A 96 8.63 1.05 5.05
N MET A 97 8.60 2.36 5.26
CA MET A 97 7.76 3.33 4.57
C MET A 97 8.65 4.46 4.08
N ARG A 98 8.49 4.88 2.82
CA ARG A 98 9.29 5.96 2.22
C ARG A 98 8.43 6.83 1.32
N ILE A 99 8.58 8.15 1.39
CA ILE A 99 8.03 9.11 0.42
C ILE A 99 9.20 9.75 -0.33
N GLY A 100 9.10 9.78 -1.66
CA GLY A 100 10.05 10.46 -2.52
C GLY A 100 9.69 10.34 -3.99
N ASP A 101 10.03 11.33 -4.80
CA ASP A 101 9.84 11.34 -6.25
C ASP A 101 8.40 11.03 -6.71
N GLY A 102 7.39 11.46 -5.94
CA GLY A 102 6.00 11.15 -6.26
C GLY A 102 5.52 9.78 -5.78
N VAL A 103 6.36 9.01 -5.09
CA VAL A 103 6.10 7.62 -4.71
C VAL A 103 6.04 7.47 -3.20
N PHE A 104 4.94 6.91 -2.71
CA PHE A 104 4.86 6.32 -1.38
C PHE A 104 5.14 4.82 -1.48
N ALA A 105 6.31 4.39 -1.01
CA ALA A 105 6.72 3.00 -1.01
C ALA A 105 6.41 2.34 0.34
N LEU A 106 5.71 1.21 0.28
CA LEU A 106 5.37 0.35 1.42
C LEU A 106 6.04 -1.02 1.24
N GLU A 107 7.02 -1.30 2.08
CA GLU A 107 7.80 -2.55 2.04
C GLU A 107 7.54 -3.34 3.33
N VAL A 108 6.85 -4.47 3.24
CA VAL A 108 6.39 -5.24 4.41
C VAL A 108 6.42 -6.74 4.15
N GLY A 109 6.40 -7.56 5.20
CA GLY A 109 6.32 -9.02 5.05
C GLY A 109 4.88 -9.52 5.01
N PHE A 110 4.37 -9.89 3.83
CA PHE A 110 2.99 -10.37 3.66
C PHE A 110 2.78 -11.83 4.06
N GLY A 111 3.85 -12.64 4.06
CA GLY A 111 3.80 -14.06 4.47
C GLY A 111 3.95 -14.29 5.98
N GLY A 112 4.38 -13.24 6.71
CA GLY A 112 4.76 -13.26 8.12
C GLY A 112 3.62 -13.00 9.11
N ASN A 113 3.99 -12.76 10.37
CA ASN A 113 3.07 -12.35 11.44
C ASN A 113 2.60 -10.90 11.23
N HIS A 114 1.54 -10.48 11.91
CA HIS A 114 1.08 -9.07 11.95
C HIS A 114 2.16 -8.07 12.36
N ALA A 115 3.22 -8.51 13.05
CA ALA A 115 4.37 -7.69 13.37
C ALA A 115 5.18 -7.26 12.13
N CYS A 116 5.10 -7.99 11.02
CA CYS A 116 5.83 -7.71 9.78
C CYS A 116 5.15 -6.64 8.90
N VAL A 117 4.01 -6.10 9.33
CA VAL A 117 3.22 -5.10 8.59
C VAL A 117 2.95 -3.87 9.46
N PHE A 118 2.61 -2.75 8.83
CA PHE A 118 2.12 -1.54 9.52
C PHE A 118 0.60 -1.55 9.55
N ASN A 119 -0.01 -1.18 10.69
CA ASN A 119 -1.44 -0.91 10.73
C ASN A 119 -1.74 0.49 10.14
N ASP A 120 -3.01 0.75 9.86
CA ASP A 120 -3.51 2.04 9.35
C ASP A 120 -3.02 3.23 10.20
N THR A 121 -3.08 3.12 11.53
CA THR A 121 -2.62 4.17 12.45
C THR A 121 -1.14 4.49 12.28
N ALA A 122 -0.28 3.49 12.15
CA ALA A 122 1.16 3.69 11.95
C ALA A 122 1.46 4.30 10.57
N ILE A 123 0.72 3.89 9.53
CA ILE A 123 0.82 4.50 8.19
C ILE A 123 0.40 5.97 8.25
N ARG A 124 -0.74 6.27 8.89
CA ARG A 124 -1.22 7.65 9.07
C ARG A 124 -0.18 8.51 9.78
N GLN A 125 0.31 8.07 10.92
CA GLN A 125 1.32 8.80 11.70
C GLN A 125 2.60 9.03 10.91
N TYR A 126 3.02 8.05 10.09
CA TYR A 126 4.17 8.24 9.22
C TYR A 126 3.92 9.35 8.19
N LEU A 127 2.78 9.30 7.51
CA LEU A 127 2.40 10.31 6.51
C LEU A 127 2.29 11.71 7.13
N GLU A 128 1.65 11.87 8.29
CA GLU A 128 1.53 13.16 9.01
C GLU A 128 2.88 13.81 9.33
N ASN A 129 3.92 13.00 9.54
CA ASN A 129 5.24 13.49 9.96
C ASN A 129 6.23 13.66 8.79
N ASN A 130 5.88 13.21 7.59
CA ASN A 130 6.81 13.15 6.44
C ASN A 130 6.22 13.75 5.16
N LEU A 131 4.97 14.20 5.18
CA LEU A 131 4.36 15.06 4.17
C LEU A 131 4.65 16.52 4.53
#